data_AF-A0A1I6SRH0-F1
#
_entry.id   AF-A0A1I6SRH0-F1
#
_cell.length_a   1.000
_cell.length_b   1.000
_cell.length_c   1.000
_cell.angle_alpha   90.00
_cell.angle_beta   90.00
_cell.angle_gamma   90.00
#
_symmetry.space_group_name_H-M   'P 1'
#
loop_
_entity.id
_entity.type
_entity.pdbx_description
1 polymer ?
#
loop_
_entity_poly.entity_id
_entity_poly.type
_entity_poly.pdbx_seq_one_letter_code
_entity_poly.pdbx_strand_id
1 'polypeptide(L)'
;MPPGVGRALVLAGVFVCAACGLVYELELIALADHLIGDTVTHTSVVLSLMVFAMGIGSLAAKRLRGRAAANFALIEALLGLVGGSCAMALHLSYVWSGEARWALCGYALAIGVLIGAEMPLLMALFQRIRAQEADRAVADLSAADYVGALLGGLAFPFLLLPLLGRLSAALVTGAVNAAAGGLLVLWLFRRELTRAGRWRLLALNAGVIAVLLALIPLMGPLETATDRALAEYGTARPAD
;
A
#
# COMPACT_ATOMS: atom_id res chain seq x y z
N MET A 1 -25.48 -7.59 -12.66
CA MET A 1 -25.22 -6.14 -12.90
C MET A 1 -25.02 -5.97 -14.39
N PRO A 2 -25.30 -4.79 -14.97
CA PRO A 2 -24.88 -4.52 -16.35
C PRO A 2 -23.36 -4.69 -16.43
N PRO A 3 -22.81 -5.39 -17.44
CA PRO A 3 -21.38 -5.66 -17.55
C PRO A 3 -20.51 -4.38 -17.56
N GLY A 4 -21.05 -3.25 -18.00
CA GLY A 4 -20.36 -1.95 -17.96
C GLY A 4 -20.08 -1.42 -16.54
N VAL A 5 -20.99 -1.63 -15.58
CA VAL A 5 -20.83 -1.15 -14.20
C VAL A 5 -19.76 -1.94 -13.46
N GLY A 6 -19.71 -3.26 -13.66
CA GLY A 6 -18.68 -4.11 -13.06
C GLY A 6 -17.28 -3.75 -13.53
N ARG A 7 -17.12 -3.49 -14.84
CA ARG A 7 -15.85 -3.04 -15.44
C ARG A 7 -15.39 -1.71 -14.86
N ALA A 8 -16.28 -0.72 -14.81
CA ALA A 8 -15.95 0.60 -14.25
C ALA A 8 -15.49 0.50 -12.79
N LEU A 9 -16.12 -0.37 -11.99
CA LEU A 9 -15.72 -0.59 -10.61
C LEU A 9 -14.32 -1.21 -10.50
N VAL A 10 -14.01 -2.25 -11.29
CA VAL A 10 -12.64 -2.83 -11.27
C VAL A 10 -11.60 -1.82 -11.68
N LEU A 11 -11.85 -1.03 -12.72
CA LEU A 11 -10.93 0.04 -13.15
C LEU A 11 -10.76 1.12 -12.08
N ALA A 12 -11.83 1.49 -11.38
CA ALA A 12 -11.74 2.39 -10.24
C ALA A 12 -10.94 1.77 -9.08
N GLY A 13 -11.08 0.47 -8.84
CA GLY A 13 -10.26 -0.28 -7.87
C GLY A 13 -8.77 -0.21 -8.23
N VAL A 14 -8.43 -0.56 -9.48
CA VAL A 14 -7.04 -0.49 -10.00
C VAL A 14 -6.47 0.91 -9.82
N PHE A 15 -7.23 1.94 -10.19
CA PHE A 15 -6.82 3.33 -10.04
C PHE A 15 -6.49 3.68 -8.58
N VAL A 16 -7.34 3.32 -7.62
CA VAL A 16 -7.11 3.64 -6.20
C VAL A 16 -5.95 2.83 -5.64
N CYS A 17 -5.85 1.54 -5.95
CA CYS A 17 -4.76 0.69 -5.49
C CYS A 17 -3.42 1.15 -6.05
N ALA A 18 -3.34 1.52 -7.34
CA ALA A 18 -2.14 2.11 -7.93
C ALA A 18 -1.75 3.44 -7.28
N ALA A 19 -2.73 4.30 -6.97
CA ALA A 19 -2.49 5.55 -6.26
C ALA A 19 -1.91 5.29 -4.86
N CYS A 20 -2.51 4.39 -4.09
CA CYS A 20 -2.02 4.01 -2.76
C CYS A 20 -0.65 3.33 -2.81
N GLY A 21 -0.43 2.42 -3.76
CA GLY A 21 0.84 1.72 -3.98
C GLY A 21 1.99 2.70 -4.21
N LEU A 22 1.79 3.69 -5.09
CA LEU A 22 2.81 4.71 -5.33
C LEU A 22 3.01 5.64 -4.13
N VAL A 23 1.95 5.97 -3.38
CA VAL A 23 2.08 6.74 -2.13
C VAL A 23 2.99 6.00 -1.14
N TYR A 24 2.80 4.69 -0.94
CA TYR A 24 3.66 3.92 -0.03
C TYR A 24 5.13 3.89 -0.49
N GLU A 25 5.36 3.76 -1.79
CA GLU A 25 6.72 3.80 -2.34
C GLU A 25 7.40 5.15 -2.07
N LEU A 26 6.73 6.25 -2.39
CA LEU A 26 7.24 7.60 -2.15
C LEU A 26 7.40 7.90 -0.66
N GLU A 27 6.53 7.37 0.18
CA GLU A 27 6.62 7.50 1.62
C GLU A 27 7.85 6.80 2.18
N LEU A 28 8.13 5.55 1.77
CA LEU A 28 9.35 4.86 2.17
C LEU A 28 10.61 5.62 1.73
N ILE A 29 10.61 6.17 0.51
CA ILE A 29 11.71 7.00 0.00
C ILE A 29 11.88 8.26 0.88
N ALA A 30 10.79 8.97 1.19
CA ALA A 30 10.83 10.17 2.01
C ALA A 30 11.28 9.90 3.45
N LEU A 31 10.90 8.74 4.02
CA LEU A 31 11.35 8.31 5.35
C LEU A 31 12.82 7.90 5.36
N ALA A 32 13.28 7.23 4.30
CA ALA A 32 14.68 6.87 4.17
C ALA A 32 15.57 8.10 4.11
N ASP A 33 15.18 9.09 3.31
CA ASP A 33 15.85 10.39 3.23
C ASP A 33 15.90 11.09 4.59
N HIS A 34 14.77 11.09 5.32
CA HIS A 34 14.68 11.76 6.62
C HIS A 34 15.46 11.12 7.75
N LEU A 35 15.41 9.78 7.86
CA LEU A 35 15.95 9.05 9.02
C LEU A 35 17.39 8.57 8.81
N ILE A 36 17.79 8.29 7.56
CA ILE A 36 19.08 7.65 7.27
C ILE A 36 20.06 8.63 6.61
N GLY A 37 19.57 9.53 5.76
CA GLY A 37 20.39 10.39 4.90
C GLY A 37 20.95 9.66 3.68
N ASP A 38 21.45 10.40 2.68
CA ASP A 38 21.86 9.91 1.34
C ASP A 38 20.68 9.51 0.42
N THR A 39 20.03 10.54 -0.13
CA THR A 39 18.80 10.45 -0.92
C THR A 39 18.92 9.51 -2.12
N VAL A 40 20.04 9.52 -2.84
CA VAL A 40 20.17 8.79 -4.12
C VAL A 40 20.31 7.29 -3.89
N THR A 41 21.16 6.90 -2.93
CA THR A 41 21.39 5.48 -2.61
C THR A 41 20.10 4.84 -2.10
N HIS A 42 19.41 5.47 -1.15
CA HIS A 42 18.21 4.90 -0.56
C HIS A 42 17.03 4.86 -1.52
N THR A 43 16.85 5.91 -2.35
CA THR A 43 15.85 5.89 -3.42
C THR A 43 16.10 4.70 -4.37
N SER A 44 17.35 4.51 -4.78
CA SER A 44 17.73 3.41 -5.69
C SER A 44 17.47 2.03 -5.08
N VAL A 45 17.76 1.87 -3.78
CA VAL A 45 17.52 0.62 -3.05
C VAL A 45 16.03 0.35 -2.92
N VAL A 46 15.23 1.32 -2.45
CA VAL A 46 13.77 1.14 -2.27
C VAL A 46 13.11 0.78 -3.60
N LEU A 47 13.36 1.56 -4.65
CA LEU A 47 12.81 1.33 -5.98
C LEU A 47 13.19 -0.07 -6.51
N SER A 48 14.47 -0.41 -6.48
CA SER A 48 14.96 -1.70 -7.02
C SER A 48 14.41 -2.89 -6.23
N LEU A 49 14.38 -2.77 -4.90
CA LEU A 49 13.91 -3.83 -4.01
C LEU A 49 12.40 -4.03 -4.13
N MET A 50 11.64 -2.94 -4.25
CA MET A 50 10.20 -3.00 -4.49
C MET A 50 9.89 -3.62 -5.85
N VAL A 51 10.57 -3.22 -6.94
CA VAL A 51 10.38 -3.83 -8.26
C VAL A 51 10.70 -5.32 -8.26
N PHE A 52 11.79 -5.73 -7.62
CA PHE A 52 12.12 -7.15 -7.44
C PHE A 52 11.03 -7.90 -6.65
N ALA A 53 10.59 -7.32 -5.53
CA ALA A 53 9.53 -7.87 -4.69
C ALA A 53 8.19 -7.96 -5.43
N MET A 54 7.84 -6.98 -6.27
CA MET A 54 6.67 -7.00 -7.12
C MET A 54 6.71 -8.19 -8.08
N GLY A 55 7.87 -8.50 -8.66
CA GLY A 55 8.10 -9.71 -9.45
C GLY A 55 7.77 -10.99 -8.66
N ILE A 56 8.26 -11.11 -7.43
CA ILE A 56 7.98 -12.25 -6.55
C ILE A 56 6.48 -12.35 -6.22
N GLY A 57 5.86 -11.24 -5.85
CA GLY A 57 4.43 -11.14 -5.56
C GLY A 57 3.57 -11.62 -6.72
N SER A 58 3.91 -11.17 -7.94
CA SER A 58 3.18 -11.54 -9.15
C SER A 58 3.23 -13.04 -9.44
N LEU A 59 4.36 -13.68 -9.15
CA LEU A 59 4.54 -15.12 -9.32
C LEU A 59 3.76 -15.90 -8.26
N ALA A 60 3.83 -15.46 -6.99
CA ALA A 60 3.09 -16.07 -5.88
C ALA A 60 1.58 -15.98 -6.09
N ALA A 61 1.09 -14.87 -6.66
CA ALA A 61 -0.32 -14.63 -6.91
C ALA A 61 -0.96 -15.63 -7.88
N LYS A 62 -0.18 -16.36 -8.70
CA LYS A 62 -0.71 -17.42 -9.58
C LYS A 62 -1.50 -18.47 -8.80
N ARG A 63 -1.06 -18.82 -7.59
CA ARG A 63 -1.73 -19.79 -6.70
C ARG A 63 -2.99 -19.22 -6.04
N LEU A 64 -3.10 -17.90 -5.97
CA LEU A 64 -4.19 -17.19 -5.30
C LEU A 64 -5.39 -16.93 -6.23
N ARG A 65 -5.26 -17.18 -7.54
CA ARG A 65 -6.31 -16.91 -8.54
C ARG A 65 -7.61 -17.70 -8.34
N GLY A 66 -7.55 -18.87 -7.71
CA GLY A 66 -8.74 -19.71 -7.47
C GLY A 66 -9.83 -18.98 -6.68
N ARG A 67 -9.43 -18.19 -5.67
CA ARG A 67 -10.30 -17.33 -4.86
C ARG A 67 -9.93 -15.86 -5.03
N ALA A 68 -9.76 -15.42 -6.28
CA ALA A 68 -9.22 -14.11 -6.62
C ALA A 68 -9.88 -12.96 -5.84
N ALA A 69 -11.21 -12.95 -5.69
CA ALA A 69 -11.92 -11.87 -5.01
C ALA A 69 -11.58 -11.80 -3.50
N ALA A 70 -11.60 -12.94 -2.81
CA ALA A 70 -11.30 -12.99 -1.39
C ALA A 70 -9.82 -12.70 -1.12
N ASN A 71 -8.92 -13.22 -1.97
CA ASN A 71 -7.49 -12.98 -1.85
C ASN A 71 -7.11 -11.55 -2.18
N PHE A 72 -7.78 -10.92 -3.16
CA PHE A 72 -7.59 -9.50 -3.46
C PHE A 72 -7.97 -8.64 -2.25
N ALA A 73 -9.16 -8.82 -1.67
CA ALA A 73 -9.54 -8.07 -0.46
C ALA A 73 -8.59 -8.32 0.74
N LEU A 74 -8.05 -9.53 0.87
CA LEU A 74 -7.04 -9.83 1.88
C LEU A 74 -5.74 -9.08 1.61
N ILE A 75 -5.26 -9.07 0.37
CA ILE A 75 -4.05 -8.35 -0.02
C ILE A 75 -4.23 -6.86 0.20
N GLU A 76 -5.35 -6.26 -0.20
CA GLU A 76 -5.61 -4.83 0.02
C GLU A 76 -5.69 -4.46 1.51
N ALA A 77 -6.26 -5.34 2.34
CA ALA A 77 -6.29 -5.15 3.79
C ALA A 77 -4.89 -5.26 4.42
N LEU A 78 -4.10 -6.25 3.98
CA LEU A 78 -2.71 -6.41 4.44
C LEU A 78 -1.81 -5.27 3.95
N LEU A 79 -1.97 -4.85 2.70
CA LEU A 79 -1.23 -3.74 2.10
C LEU A 79 -1.60 -2.43 2.78
N GLY A 80 -2.88 -2.21 3.07
CA GLY A 80 -3.34 -1.07 3.85
C GLY A 80 -2.78 -1.06 5.28
N LEU A 81 -2.67 -2.22 5.93
CA LEU A 81 -2.08 -2.33 7.26
C LEU A 81 -0.57 -2.12 7.25
N VAL A 82 0.16 -2.82 6.38
CA VAL A 82 1.62 -2.77 6.28
C VAL A 82 2.09 -1.41 5.77
N GLY A 83 1.47 -0.90 4.69
CA GLY A 83 1.72 0.44 4.17
C GLY A 83 1.35 1.51 5.19
N GLY A 84 0.14 1.46 5.76
CA GLY A 84 -0.29 2.48 6.72
C GLY A 84 0.50 2.52 8.03
N SER A 85 1.07 1.40 8.47
CA SER A 85 1.91 1.34 9.68
C SER A 85 3.41 1.55 9.42
N CYS A 86 3.85 1.60 8.15
CA CYS A 86 5.27 1.63 7.82
C CYS A 86 5.98 2.85 8.43
N ALA A 87 5.38 4.03 8.33
CA ALA A 87 5.98 5.27 8.83
C ALA A 87 6.24 5.21 10.33
N MET A 88 5.25 4.76 11.09
CA MET A 88 5.40 4.62 12.54
C MET A 88 6.41 3.54 12.92
N ALA A 89 6.45 2.42 12.19
CA ALA A 89 7.40 1.36 12.45
C ALA A 89 8.85 1.79 12.16
N LEU A 90 9.08 2.57 11.10
CA LEU A 90 10.40 3.12 10.80
C LEU A 90 10.86 4.13 11.85
N HIS A 91 9.97 5.05 12.26
CA HIS A 91 10.24 5.99 13.35
C HIS A 91 10.56 5.24 14.66
N LEU A 92 9.78 4.20 14.99
CA LEU A 92 10.00 3.40 16.20
C LEU A 92 11.34 2.63 16.15
N SER A 93 11.68 2.06 14.99
CA SER A 93 12.98 1.41 14.77
C SER A 93 14.12 2.40 14.99
N TYR A 94 14.00 3.62 14.46
CA TYR A 94 15.00 4.65 14.63
C TYR A 94 15.14 5.08 16.10
N VAL A 95 14.03 5.29 16.80
CA VAL A 95 14.03 5.65 18.23
C VAL A 95 14.68 4.58 19.09
N TRP A 96 14.49 3.30 18.77
CA TRP A 96 15.01 2.20 19.58
C TRP A 96 16.48 1.87 19.31
N SER A 97 16.91 1.90 18.05
CA SER A 97 18.25 1.42 17.65
C SER A 97 19.13 2.47 16.95
N GLY A 98 18.65 3.69 16.71
CA GLY A 98 19.34 4.69 15.89
C GLY A 98 19.49 4.29 14.42
N GLU A 99 18.75 3.25 14.00
CA GLU A 99 18.92 2.57 12.73
C GLU A 99 17.56 2.12 12.19
N ALA A 100 17.29 2.45 10.92
CA ALA A 100 16.02 2.15 10.25
C ALA A 100 16.18 1.38 8.94
N ARG A 101 17.41 1.13 8.45
CA ARG A 101 17.65 0.48 7.14
C ARG A 101 17.01 -0.91 7.03
N TRP A 102 17.12 -1.71 8.08
CA TRP A 102 16.55 -3.07 8.07
C TRP A 102 15.02 -3.04 8.06
N ALA A 103 14.41 -2.14 8.84
CA ALA A 103 12.97 -1.94 8.81
C ALA A 103 12.51 -1.44 7.43
N LEU A 104 13.20 -0.45 6.87
CA LEU A 104 12.94 0.08 5.52
C LEU A 104 12.96 -1.04 4.47
N CYS A 105 14.03 -1.85 4.41
CA CYS A 105 14.13 -2.97 3.48
C CYS A 105 13.03 -4.01 3.70
N GLY A 106 12.69 -4.31 4.96
CA GLY A 106 11.61 -5.24 5.29
C GLY A 106 10.24 -4.74 4.82
N TYR A 107 9.91 -3.48 5.05
CA TYR A 107 8.66 -2.86 4.59
C TYR A 107 8.62 -2.73 3.07
N ALA A 108 9.71 -2.31 2.42
CA ALA A 108 9.83 -2.26 0.96
C ALA A 108 9.58 -3.63 0.32
N LEU A 109 10.18 -4.69 0.86
CA LEU A 109 9.92 -6.06 0.40
C LEU A 109 8.46 -6.48 0.62
N ALA A 110 7.91 -6.24 1.81
CA ALA A 110 6.55 -6.65 2.14
C ALA A 110 5.51 -5.93 1.25
N ILE A 111 5.63 -4.61 1.14
CA ILE A 111 4.76 -3.77 0.30
C ILE A 111 4.91 -4.16 -1.16
N GLY A 112 6.15 -4.30 -1.67
CA GLY A 112 6.40 -4.72 -3.04
C GLY A 112 5.80 -6.08 -3.38
N VAL A 113 5.92 -7.08 -2.50
CA VAL A 113 5.28 -8.41 -2.71
C VAL A 113 3.76 -8.29 -2.77
N LEU A 114 3.16 -7.47 -1.91
CA LEU A 114 1.71 -7.28 -1.88
C LEU A 114 1.20 -6.55 -3.12
N ILE A 115 1.84 -5.44 -3.52
CA ILE A 115 1.53 -4.71 -4.76
C ILE A 115 1.70 -5.62 -5.99
N GLY A 116 2.80 -6.37 -6.08
CA GLY A 116 3.04 -7.27 -7.21
C GLY A 116 2.00 -8.37 -7.37
N ALA A 117 1.38 -8.79 -6.27
CA ALA A 117 0.33 -9.80 -6.29
C ALA A 117 -1.02 -9.27 -6.78
N GLU A 118 -1.21 -7.96 -6.80
CA GLU A 118 -2.46 -7.27 -7.14
C GLU A 118 -2.85 -7.47 -8.60
N MET A 119 -1.97 -7.12 -9.54
CA MET A 119 -2.26 -7.15 -10.99
C MET A 119 -2.72 -8.53 -11.49
N PRO A 120 -2.09 -9.66 -11.10
CA PRO A 120 -2.59 -10.99 -11.45
C PRO A 120 -3.99 -11.30 -10.91
N LEU A 121 -4.34 -10.78 -9.73
CA LEU A 121 -5.65 -10.99 -9.12
C LEU A 121 -6.69 -10.11 -9.81
N LEU A 122 -6.41 -8.83 -10.02
CA LEU A 122 -7.27 -7.89 -10.75
C LEU A 122 -7.56 -8.38 -12.17
N MET A 123 -6.56 -8.86 -12.89
CA MET A 123 -6.75 -9.49 -14.20
C MET A 123 -7.73 -10.67 -14.11
N ALA A 124 -7.58 -11.54 -13.10
CA ALA A 124 -8.50 -12.65 -12.89
C ALA A 124 -9.93 -12.19 -12.55
N LEU A 125 -10.09 -11.06 -11.83
CA LEU A 125 -11.40 -10.46 -11.57
C LEU A 125 -12.01 -9.84 -12.83
N PHE A 126 -11.22 -9.09 -13.59
CA PHE A 126 -11.63 -8.41 -14.80
C PHE A 126 -12.12 -9.40 -15.87
N GLN A 127 -11.35 -10.47 -16.09
CA GLN A 127 -11.69 -11.55 -17.02
C GLN A 127 -12.95 -12.35 -16.61
N ARG A 128 -13.28 -12.41 -15.31
CA ARG A 128 -14.54 -13.02 -14.83
C ARG A 128 -15.78 -12.18 -15.16
N ILE A 129 -15.65 -10.86 -15.23
CA ILE A 129 -16.79 -9.96 -15.51
C ILE A 129 -17.17 -10.02 -16.99
N ARG A 130 -16.18 -10.10 -17.88
CA ARG A 130 -16.39 -10.25 -19.32
C ARG A 130 -15.20 -10.95 -19.93
N ALA A 131 -15.45 -12.02 -20.69
CA ALA A 131 -14.44 -12.59 -21.56
C ALA A 131 -14.09 -11.53 -22.63
N GLN A 132 -12.91 -10.93 -22.49
CA GLN A 132 -12.31 -10.03 -23.48
C GLN A 132 -10.98 -10.62 -23.92
N GLU A 133 -10.53 -10.20 -25.11
CA GLU A 133 -9.14 -10.40 -25.53
C GLU A 133 -8.21 -9.93 -24.41
N ALA A 134 -7.29 -10.81 -24.00
CA ALA A 134 -6.37 -10.55 -22.90
C ALA A 134 -5.63 -9.22 -23.10
N ASP A 135 -5.26 -8.90 -24.34
CA ASP A 135 -4.54 -7.69 -24.72
C ASP A 135 -5.33 -6.41 -24.39
N ARG A 136 -6.64 -6.40 -24.65
CA ARG A 136 -7.49 -5.24 -24.32
C ARG A 136 -7.65 -5.08 -22.81
N ALA A 137 -7.79 -6.19 -22.09
CA ALA A 137 -7.87 -6.16 -20.64
C ALA A 137 -6.56 -5.64 -20.01
N VAL A 138 -5.40 -6.07 -20.52
CA VAL A 138 -4.10 -5.56 -20.07
C VAL A 138 -4.02 -4.06 -20.34
N ALA A 139 -4.35 -3.61 -21.55
CA ALA A 139 -4.29 -2.19 -21.89
C ALA A 139 -5.21 -1.33 -21.00
N ASP A 140 -6.46 -1.76 -20.77
CA ASP A 140 -7.41 -1.05 -19.90
C ASP A 140 -6.92 -0.99 -18.44
N LEU A 141 -6.41 -2.11 -17.91
CA LEU A 141 -5.89 -2.18 -16.54
C LEU A 141 -4.62 -1.34 -16.38
N SER A 142 -3.67 -1.44 -17.31
CA SER A 142 -2.44 -0.63 -17.31
C SER A 142 -2.73 0.86 -17.45
N ALA A 143 -3.72 1.25 -18.26
CA ALA A 143 -4.11 2.66 -18.36
C ALA A 143 -4.65 3.18 -17.02
N ALA A 144 -5.50 2.40 -16.33
CA ALA A 144 -6.00 2.77 -15.01
C ALA A 144 -4.88 2.82 -13.97
N ASP A 145 -3.94 1.88 -14.03
CA ASP A 145 -2.77 1.80 -13.15
C ASP A 145 -1.87 3.03 -13.32
N TYR A 146 -1.47 3.38 -14.55
CA TYR A 146 -0.62 4.55 -14.80
C TYR A 146 -1.28 5.87 -14.39
N VAL A 147 -2.58 6.02 -14.62
CA VAL A 147 -3.32 7.22 -14.21
C VAL A 147 -3.45 7.28 -12.68
N GLY A 148 -3.69 6.13 -12.03
CA GLY A 148 -3.71 6.00 -10.57
C GLY A 148 -2.37 6.36 -9.94
N ALA A 149 -1.30 5.74 -10.43
CA ALA A 149 0.07 6.03 -10.01
C ALA A 149 0.39 7.51 -10.20
N LEU A 150 0.15 8.11 -11.37
CA LEU A 150 0.37 9.55 -11.58
C LEU A 150 -0.34 10.41 -10.54
N LEU A 151 -1.63 10.17 -10.30
CA LEU A 151 -2.40 10.97 -9.35
C LEU A 151 -2.00 10.71 -7.90
N GLY A 152 -1.66 9.48 -7.52
CA GLY A 152 -1.10 9.17 -6.20
C GLY A 152 0.25 9.85 -5.98
N GLY A 153 1.12 9.82 -6.99
CA GLY A 153 2.46 10.40 -6.93
C GLY A 153 2.47 11.91 -6.85
N LEU A 154 1.48 12.57 -7.45
CA LEU A 154 1.25 14.01 -7.27
C LEU A 154 0.53 14.31 -5.96
N ALA A 155 -0.45 13.49 -5.56
CA ALA A 155 -1.18 13.69 -4.31
C ALA A 155 -0.26 13.59 -3.08
N PHE A 156 0.77 12.74 -3.11
CA PHE A 156 1.69 12.60 -1.99
C PHE A 156 2.38 13.92 -1.58
N PRO A 157 3.20 14.57 -2.43
CA PRO A 157 3.89 15.80 -2.08
C PRO A 157 2.98 17.04 -2.03
N PHE A 158 1.92 17.10 -2.85
CA PHE A 158 1.11 18.32 -2.98
C PHE A 158 -0.15 18.35 -2.11
N LEU A 159 -0.66 17.20 -1.66
CA LEU A 159 -1.91 17.11 -0.90
C LEU A 159 -1.73 16.42 0.45
N LEU A 160 -1.17 15.20 0.46
CA LEU A 160 -1.06 14.39 1.66
C LEU A 160 -0.03 14.97 2.64
N LEU A 161 1.19 15.26 2.19
CA LEU A 161 2.22 15.83 3.06
C LEU A 161 1.86 17.20 3.64
N PRO A 162 1.37 18.19 2.85
CA PRO A 162 1.08 19.52 3.40
C PRO A 162 -0.13 19.56 4.33
N LEU A 163 -1.14 18.70 4.10
CA LEU A 163 -2.37 18.72 4.89
C LEU A 163 -2.31 17.80 6.11
N LEU A 164 -1.67 16.64 5.98
CA LEU A 164 -1.74 15.58 6.99
C LEU A 164 -0.40 15.36 7.69
N GLY A 165 0.72 15.70 7.06
CA GLY A 165 2.06 15.29 7.51
C GLY A 165 2.35 13.82 7.19
N ARG A 166 3.57 13.36 7.48
CA ARG A 166 4.07 12.04 7.06
C ARG A 166 3.32 10.89 7.70
N LEU A 167 3.28 10.82 9.04
CA LEU A 167 2.63 9.73 9.76
C LEU A 167 1.14 9.61 9.44
N SER A 168 0.43 10.74 9.31
CA SER A 168 -1.00 10.75 9.02
C SER A 168 -1.27 10.33 7.57
N ALA A 169 -0.42 10.76 6.63
CA ALA A 169 -0.52 10.38 5.22
C ALA A 169 -0.45 8.86 5.06
N ALA A 170 0.48 8.19 5.75
CA ALA A 170 0.55 6.73 5.83
C ALA A 170 -0.78 6.13 6.27
N LEU A 171 -1.26 6.51 7.45
CA LEU A 171 -2.45 5.91 8.08
C LEU A 171 -3.71 6.12 7.24
N VAL A 172 -3.90 7.32 6.69
CA VAL A 172 -5.04 7.64 5.81
C VAL A 172 -4.95 6.84 4.52
N THR A 173 -3.77 6.76 3.91
CA THR A 173 -3.57 5.95 2.68
C THR A 173 -3.86 4.48 2.96
N GLY A 174 -3.39 3.95 4.09
CA GLY A 174 -3.70 2.61 4.61
C GLY A 174 -5.20 2.34 4.72
N ALA A 175 -5.92 3.26 5.34
CA ALA A 175 -7.37 3.15 5.52
C ALA A 175 -8.13 3.22 4.18
N VAL A 176 -7.72 4.14 3.28
CA VAL A 176 -8.30 4.27 1.94
C VAL A 176 -8.07 3.00 1.12
N ASN A 177 -6.85 2.44 1.15
CA ASN A 177 -6.51 1.22 0.42
C ASN A 177 -7.35 0.03 0.89
N ALA A 178 -7.39 -0.22 2.20
CA ALA A 178 -8.19 -1.28 2.79
C ALA A 178 -9.67 -1.10 2.43
N ALA A 179 -10.22 0.10 2.64
CA ALA A 179 -11.61 0.40 2.31
C ALA A 179 -11.92 0.19 0.82
N ALA A 180 -11.06 0.67 -0.09
CA ALA A 180 -11.25 0.51 -1.53
C ALA A 180 -11.28 -0.97 -1.93
N GLY A 181 -10.30 -1.76 -1.48
CA GLY A 181 -10.24 -3.20 -1.76
C GLY A 181 -11.42 -3.99 -1.18
N GLY A 182 -11.76 -3.72 0.07
CA GLY A 182 -12.90 -4.34 0.77
C GLY A 182 -14.23 -4.00 0.11
N LEU A 183 -14.47 -2.72 -0.18
CA LEU A 183 -15.69 -2.25 -0.83
C LEU A 183 -15.80 -2.81 -2.25
N LEU A 184 -14.74 -2.80 -3.04
CA LEU A 184 -14.73 -3.36 -4.40
C LEU A 184 -15.24 -4.81 -4.39
N VAL A 185 -14.67 -5.64 -3.53
CA VAL A 185 -15.01 -7.06 -3.45
C VAL A 185 -16.41 -7.28 -2.89
N LEU A 186 -16.79 -6.54 -1.84
CA LEU A 186 -18.12 -6.61 -1.27
C LEU A 186 -19.20 -6.18 -2.26
N TRP A 187 -18.92 -5.21 -3.14
CA TRP A 187 -19.89 -4.74 -4.13
C TRP A 187 -19.98 -5.67 -5.34
N LEU A 188 -18.83 -6.04 -5.92
CA LEU A 188 -18.74 -6.82 -7.15
C LEU A 188 -19.20 -8.27 -6.94
N PHE A 189 -18.75 -8.91 -5.86
CA PHE A 189 -19.06 -10.31 -5.54
C PHE A 189 -20.16 -10.44 -4.49
N ARG A 190 -20.97 -9.39 -4.29
CA ARG A 190 -22.05 -9.37 -3.29
C ARG A 190 -23.00 -10.54 -3.42
N ARG A 191 -23.18 -11.11 -4.61
CA ARG A 191 -24.09 -12.25 -4.84
C ARG A 191 -23.41 -13.61 -4.73
N GLU A 192 -22.09 -13.67 -4.87
CA GLU A 192 -21.30 -14.91 -4.85
C GLU A 192 -20.73 -15.20 -3.46
N LEU A 193 -20.55 -14.19 -2.61
CA LEU A 193 -20.08 -14.35 -1.25
C LEU A 193 -21.15 -14.97 -0.35
N THR A 194 -20.77 -16.05 0.35
CA THR A 194 -21.57 -16.60 1.45
C THR A 194 -21.73 -15.57 2.57
N ARG A 195 -22.79 -15.69 3.38
CA ARG A 195 -23.04 -14.77 4.52
C ARG A 195 -21.83 -14.71 5.46
N ALA A 196 -21.21 -15.86 5.74
CA ALA A 196 -19.98 -15.94 6.53
C ALA A 196 -18.79 -15.24 5.85
N GLY A 197 -18.62 -15.39 4.54
CA GLY A 197 -17.57 -14.72 3.78
C GLY A 197 -17.69 -13.19 3.83
N ARG A 198 -18.91 -12.65 3.70
CA ARG A 198 -19.15 -11.20 3.82
C ARG A 198 -18.80 -10.66 5.20
N TRP A 199 -19.25 -11.33 6.26
CA TRP A 199 -18.92 -10.92 7.63
C TRP A 199 -17.43 -10.99 7.93
N ARG A 200 -16.72 -12.00 7.42
CA ARG A 200 -15.26 -12.09 7.56
C ARG A 200 -14.55 -10.94 6.87
N LEU A 201 -14.97 -10.57 5.66
CA LEU A 201 -14.38 -9.44 4.92
C LEU A 201 -14.64 -8.11 5.64
N LEU A 202 -15.86 -7.89 6.15
CA LEU A 202 -16.20 -6.71 6.92
C LEU A 202 -15.39 -6.63 8.22
N ALA A 203 -15.29 -7.74 8.95
CA ALA A 203 -14.52 -7.81 10.19
C ALA A 203 -13.02 -7.58 9.95
N LEU A 204 -12.46 -8.13 8.86
CA LEU A 204 -11.07 -7.89 8.48
C LEU A 204 -10.81 -6.41 8.19
N ASN A 205 -11.64 -5.79 7.35
CA ASN A 205 -11.49 -4.38 7.00
C ASN A 205 -11.69 -3.47 8.21
N ALA A 206 -12.74 -3.71 9.00
CA ALA A 206 -12.99 -2.97 10.22
C ALA A 206 -11.84 -3.15 11.23
N GLY A 207 -11.27 -4.34 11.33
CA GLY A 207 -10.12 -4.63 12.18
C GLY A 207 -8.87 -3.86 11.76
N VAL A 208 -8.54 -3.87 10.45
CA VAL A 208 -7.40 -3.09 9.92
C VAL A 208 -7.60 -1.60 10.16
N ILE A 209 -8.78 -1.06 9.83
CA ILE A 209 -9.09 0.37 10.06
C ILE A 209 -9.00 0.69 11.56
N ALA A 210 -9.55 -0.16 12.44
CA ALA A 210 -9.47 0.05 13.87
C ALA A 210 -8.02 0.05 14.39
N VAL A 211 -7.15 -0.83 13.87
CA VAL A 211 -5.73 -0.84 14.21
C VAL A 211 -5.06 0.46 13.75
N LEU A 212 -5.29 0.91 12.51
CA LEU A 212 -4.73 2.17 12.01
C LEU A 212 -5.23 3.37 12.81
N LEU A 213 -6.50 3.41 13.19
CA LEU A 213 -7.06 4.47 14.05
C LEU A 213 -6.46 4.44 15.47
N ALA A 214 -6.20 3.25 16.02
CA ALA A 214 -5.58 3.10 17.33
C ALA A 214 -4.12 3.60 17.37
N LEU A 215 -3.48 3.72 16.21
CA LEU A 215 -2.12 4.26 16.09
C LEU A 215 -2.07 5.79 16.12
N ILE A 216 -3.16 6.49 15.80
CA ILE A 216 -3.24 7.97 15.78
C ILE A 216 -2.72 8.62 17.08
N PRO A 217 -3.16 8.22 18.29
CA PRO A 217 -2.69 8.86 19.51
C PRO A 217 -1.19 8.70 19.79
N LEU A 218 -0.52 7.72 19.15
CA LEU A 218 0.92 7.49 19.32
C LEU A 218 1.78 8.40 18.44
N MET A 219 1.19 9.07 17.44
CA MET A 219 1.94 9.86 16.46
C MET A 219 2.72 11.02 17.08
N GLY A 220 2.05 11.89 17.85
CA GLY A 220 2.70 13.06 18.47
C GLY A 220 3.84 12.67 19.43
N PRO A 221 3.63 11.69 20.34
CA PRO A 221 4.72 11.16 21.17
C PRO A 221 5.88 10.60 20.35
N LEU A 222 5.59 9.90 19.26
CA LEU A 222 6.60 9.27 18.40
C LEU A 222 7.41 10.30 17.60
N GLU A 223 6.78 11.34 17.05
CA GLU A 223 7.46 12.45 16.39
C GLU A 223 8.42 13.15 17.36
N THR A 224 7.93 13.48 18.55
CA THR A 224 8.76 14.11 19.60
C THR A 224 9.94 13.21 20.01
N ALA A 225 9.72 11.90 20.13
CA ALA A 225 10.77 10.94 20.45
C ALA A 225 11.81 10.83 19.31
N THR A 226 11.34 10.90 18.06
CA THR A 226 12.22 10.83 16.89
C THR A 226 13.11 12.06 16.80
N ASP A 227 12.55 13.27 17.03
CA ASP A 227 13.34 14.51 17.01
C ASP A 227 14.47 14.48 18.05
N ARG A 228 14.19 13.92 19.23
CA ARG A 228 15.22 13.71 20.28
C ARG A 228 16.28 12.71 19.84
N ALA A 229 15.86 11.58 19.27
CA ALA A 229 16.78 10.56 18.76
C ALA A 229 17.67 11.11 17.63
N LEU A 230 17.11 11.90 16.71
CA LEU A 230 17.86 12.56 15.64
C LEU A 230 18.91 13.53 16.21
N ALA A 231 18.59 14.29 17.25
CA ALA A 231 19.56 15.15 17.93
C ALA A 231 20.67 14.35 18.63
N GLU A 232 20.32 13.23 19.27
CA GLU A 232 21.28 12.37 19.97
C GLU A 232 22.22 11.66 19.00
N TYR A 233 21.68 10.94 18.02
CA TYR A 233 22.48 10.19 17.05
C TYR A 233 23.18 11.09 16.00
N GLY A 234 22.57 12.23 15.65
CA GLY A 234 23.15 13.19 14.72
C GLY A 234 24.42 13.87 15.26
N THR A 235 24.54 14.04 16.58
CA THR A 235 25.79 14.55 17.20
C THR A 235 26.88 13.49 17.32
N ALA A 236 26.52 12.20 17.25
CA ALA A 236 27.45 11.07 17.35
C ALA A 236 28.05 10.64 15.99
N ARG A 237 27.51 11.11 14.87
CA ARG A 237 28.02 10.79 13.53
C ARG A 237 29.14 11.79 13.18
N PRO A 238 30.40 11.36 13.02
CA PRO A 238 31.46 12.27 12.59
C PRO A 238 31.07 12.88 11.24
N ALA A 239 31.33 14.18 11.09
CA ALA A 239 31.20 14.86 9.82
C ALA A 239 32.25 14.27 8.87
N ASP A 240 31.81 13.41 7.97
CA ASP A 240 32.60 12.92 6.85
C ASP A 240 32.70 13.99 5.76
#